data_AF-A0A7C4N1V3-F1
#
_entry.id   AF-A0A7C4N1V3-F1
#
_cell.length_a   1.000
_cell.length_b   1.000
_cell.length_c   1.000
_cell.angle_alpha   90.00
_cell.angle_beta   90.00
_cell.angle_gamma   90.00
#
_symmetry.space_group_name_H-M   'P 1'
#
loop_
_entity.id
_entity.type
_entity.pdbx_description
1 polymer ?
#
loop_
_entity_poly.entity_id
_entity_poly.type
_entity_poly.pdbx_seq_one_letter_code
_entity_poly.pdbx_strand_id
1 'polypeptide(L)'
;MLTFTCNDTAIIYNPEKFTVLCVSNPDGKKLWVKKLSEPVAIQNVLFDDRFYYIACRIGDTEGMFLTVARSNGSTMWFIPGRTFLEVLYNGFLYLIFVDEDERYFLIKVEREEGTKLWYHQIDSDLYYYHFKDDGILLHYASGRKEKITYDGKRIVY
;
A
#
# COMPACT_ATOMS: atom_id res chain seq x y z
N MET A 1 -12.02 8.55 -15.48
CA MET A 1 -10.80 8.91 -14.72
C MET A 1 -11.08 8.57 -13.27
N LEU A 2 -10.18 7.82 -12.63
CA LEU A 2 -10.32 7.44 -11.23
C LEU A 2 -9.69 8.54 -10.36
N THR A 3 -10.40 8.96 -9.32
CA THR A 3 -9.99 10.05 -8.42
C THR A 3 -9.99 9.57 -6.98
N PHE A 4 -8.90 9.85 -6.27
CA PHE A 4 -8.72 9.58 -4.85
C PHE A 4 -8.57 10.91 -4.11
N THR A 5 -9.50 11.21 -3.20
CA THR A 5 -9.45 12.45 -2.40
C THR A 5 -8.51 12.26 -1.21
N CYS A 6 -7.56 13.18 -1.04
CA CYS A 6 -6.54 13.16 -0.01
C CYS A 6 -6.54 14.47 0.78
N ASN A 7 -7.63 14.72 1.53
CA ASN A 7 -7.87 15.99 2.24
C ASN A 7 -7.80 17.22 1.31
N ASP A 8 -6.69 17.95 1.37
CA ASP A 8 -6.40 19.19 0.64
C ASP A 8 -5.95 18.98 -0.81
N THR A 9 -5.82 17.72 -1.23
CA THR A 9 -5.45 17.36 -2.60
C THR A 9 -6.31 16.22 -3.13
N ALA A 10 -6.16 15.92 -4.42
CA ALA A 10 -6.68 14.72 -5.02
C ALA A 10 -5.69 14.12 -6.03
N ILE A 11 -5.62 12.78 -6.06
CA ILE A 11 -4.85 12.01 -7.02
C ILE A 11 -5.79 11.49 -8.11
N ILE A 12 -5.51 11.86 -9.36
CA ILE A 12 -6.31 11.51 -10.53
C ILE A 12 -5.46 10.65 -11.47
N TYR A 13 -5.96 9.48 -11.83
CA TYR A 13 -5.31 8.62 -12.81
C TYR A 13 -5.93 8.74 -14.20
N ASN A 14 -5.08 9.04 -15.18
CA ASN A 14 -5.41 9.00 -16.60
C ASN A 14 -4.75 7.76 -17.25
N PRO A 15 -5.54 6.70 -17.51
CA PRO A 15 -5.03 5.45 -18.09
C PRO A 15 -4.62 5.59 -19.55
N GLU A 16 -5.17 6.54 -20.32
CA GLU A 16 -4.79 6.71 -21.74
C GLU A 16 -3.39 7.31 -21.88
N LYS A 17 -2.99 8.12 -20.90
CA LYS A 17 -1.69 8.82 -20.89
C LYS A 17 -0.67 8.18 -19.95
N PHE A 18 -1.08 7.16 -19.20
CA PHE A 18 -0.31 6.54 -18.11
C PHE A 18 0.21 7.60 -17.13
N THR A 19 -0.67 8.52 -16.70
CA THR A 19 -0.28 9.65 -15.84
C THR A 19 -1.08 9.71 -14.56
N VAL A 20 -0.37 10.00 -13.47
CA VAL A 20 -0.91 10.36 -12.17
C VAL A 20 -0.81 11.86 -12.02
N LEU A 21 -1.95 12.51 -11.88
CA LEU A 21 -2.09 13.96 -11.71
C LEU A 21 -2.43 14.24 -10.24
N CYS A 22 -1.69 15.14 -9.60
CA CYS A 22 -2.10 15.71 -8.33
C CYS A 22 -2.67 17.09 -8.55
N VAL A 23 -3.86 17.32 -8.01
CA VAL A 23 -4.50 18.63 -7.95
C VAL A 23 -4.72 19.03 -6.50
N SER A 24 -4.79 20.33 -6.23
CA SER A 24 -5.33 20.81 -4.97
C SER A 24 -6.85 20.67 -4.95
N ASN A 25 -7.40 20.52 -3.76
CA ASN A 25 -8.81 20.36 -3.47
C ASN A 25 -9.21 21.52 -2.55
N PRO A 26 -10.27 22.32 -2.86
CA PRO A 26 -11.26 22.11 -3.91
C PRO A 26 -11.02 22.84 -5.24
N ASP A 27 -10.00 23.70 -5.35
CA ASP A 27 -9.81 24.58 -6.51
C ASP A 27 -9.38 23.85 -7.80
N GLY A 28 -8.97 22.58 -7.71
CA GLY A 28 -8.61 21.74 -8.85
C GLY A 28 -7.31 22.16 -9.54
N LYS A 29 -6.53 23.07 -8.92
CA LYS A 29 -5.29 23.54 -9.51
C LYS A 29 -4.27 22.41 -9.58
N LYS A 30 -3.69 22.20 -10.76
CA LYS A 30 -2.61 21.22 -10.96
C LYS A 30 -1.40 21.58 -10.09
N LEU A 31 -1.00 20.64 -9.24
CA LEU A 31 0.22 20.73 -8.43
C LEU A 31 1.40 20.07 -9.14
N TRP A 32 1.22 18.82 -9.57
CA TRP A 32 2.24 18.09 -10.34
C TRP A 32 1.62 16.96 -11.17
N VAL A 33 2.39 16.46 -12.14
CA VAL A 33 2.04 15.31 -12.97
C VAL A 33 3.21 14.35 -13.00
N LYS A 34 2.90 13.06 -12.82
CA LYS A 34 3.86 11.96 -12.94
C LYS A 34 3.43 11.05 -14.07
N LYS A 35 4.34 10.77 -15.00
CA LYS A 35 4.17 9.72 -16.00
C LYS A 35 4.68 8.40 -15.43
N LEU A 36 3.91 7.33 -15.61
CA LEU A 36 4.30 5.96 -15.29
C LEU A 36 4.98 5.32 -16.50
N SER A 37 5.83 4.33 -16.27
CA SER A 37 6.54 3.59 -17.33
C SER A 37 5.58 2.80 -18.21
N GLU A 38 4.47 2.34 -17.63
CA GLU A 38 3.51 1.44 -18.26
C GLU A 38 2.08 1.72 -17.75
N PRO A 39 1.05 1.28 -18.50
CA PRO A 39 -0.32 1.27 -18.01
C PRO A 39 -0.45 0.39 -16.76
N VAL A 40 -1.05 0.96 -15.72
CA VAL A 40 -1.45 0.24 -14.51
C VAL A 40 -2.92 0.51 -14.21
N ALA A 41 -3.53 -0.28 -13.34
CA ALA A 41 -4.75 0.09 -12.62
C ALA A 41 -4.37 0.56 -11.22
N ILE A 42 -4.79 1.76 -10.81
CA ILE A 42 -4.60 2.19 -9.42
C ILE A 42 -5.73 1.59 -8.58
N GLN A 43 -5.37 0.74 -7.61
CA GLN A 43 -6.32 0.09 -6.72
C GLN A 43 -6.67 0.97 -5.52
N ASN A 44 -5.66 1.63 -4.95
CA ASN A 44 -5.80 2.42 -3.73
C ASN A 44 -4.70 3.49 -3.65
N VAL A 45 -4.98 4.55 -2.89
CA VAL A 45 -4.02 5.60 -2.56
C VAL A 45 -4.12 5.91 -1.07
N LEU A 46 -3.06 5.58 -0.32
CA LEU A 46 -2.86 6.07 1.04
C LEU A 46 -2.04 7.36 1.00
N PHE A 47 -2.09 8.14 2.07
CA PHE A 47 -1.30 9.35 2.18
C PHE A 47 -1.00 9.72 3.63
N ASP A 48 0.09 10.45 3.82
CA ASP A 48 0.40 11.17 5.06
C ASP A 48 0.79 12.63 4.74
N ASP A 49 1.46 13.34 5.64
CA ASP A 49 1.85 14.73 5.40
C ASP A 49 2.94 14.90 4.32
N ARG A 50 3.68 13.84 3.99
CA ARG A 50 4.86 13.90 3.13
C ARG A 50 4.76 13.04 1.89
N PHE A 51 4.05 11.92 1.95
CA PHE A 51 4.03 10.92 0.89
C PHE A 51 2.61 10.55 0.46
N TYR A 52 2.47 10.21 -0.83
CA TYR A 52 1.39 9.37 -1.33
C TYR A 52 1.94 7.96 -1.55
N TYR A 53 1.14 6.96 -1.18
CA TYR A 53 1.41 5.55 -1.40
C TYR A 53 0.36 4.97 -2.34
N ILE A 54 0.78 4.54 -3.51
CA ILE A 54 -0.10 4.23 -4.64
C ILE A 54 0.02 2.73 -4.94
N ALA A 55 -1.07 2.00 -4.74
CA ALA A 55 -1.17 0.59 -5.10
C ALA A 55 -1.50 0.48 -6.60
N CYS A 56 -0.52 0.06 -7.39
CA CYS A 56 -0.66 -0.13 -8.83
C CYS A 56 -0.72 -1.63 -9.16
N ARG A 57 -1.71 -2.03 -9.93
CA ARG A 57 -1.88 -3.40 -10.46
C ARG A 57 -1.60 -3.44 -11.94
N ILE A 58 -0.83 -4.42 -12.38
CA ILE A 58 -0.58 -4.73 -13.80
C ILE A 58 -1.32 -6.02 -14.16
N GLY A 59 -1.14 -7.07 -13.35
CA GLY A 59 -1.76 -8.38 -13.53
C GLY A 59 -2.35 -8.94 -12.23
N ASP A 60 -2.45 -10.25 -12.13
CA ASP A 60 -3.04 -10.91 -10.96
C ASP A 60 -2.08 -10.90 -9.76
N THR A 61 -0.79 -11.12 -9.99
CA THR A 61 0.28 -11.02 -8.98
C THR A 61 1.23 -9.84 -9.25
N GLU A 62 1.21 -9.31 -10.48
CA GLU A 62 2.08 -8.24 -10.94
C GLU A 62 1.53 -6.85 -10.59
N GLY A 63 2.44 -5.96 -10.18
CA GLY A 63 2.11 -4.61 -9.78
C GLY A 63 3.30 -3.88 -9.20
N MET A 64 3.02 -2.72 -8.61
CA MET A 64 3.98 -1.99 -7.79
C MET A 64 3.24 -1.25 -6.68
N PHE A 65 3.84 -1.22 -5.49
CA PHE A 65 3.44 -0.28 -4.45
C PHE A 65 4.40 0.92 -4.50
N LEU A 66 3.92 2.02 -5.08
CA LEU A 66 4.73 3.19 -5.43
C LEU A 66 4.59 4.29 -4.39
N THR A 67 5.70 4.79 -3.87
CA THR A 67 5.74 5.93 -2.96
C THR A 67 6.26 7.17 -3.66
N VAL A 68 5.51 8.27 -3.57
CA VAL A 68 5.88 9.55 -4.17
C VAL A 68 5.77 10.69 -3.16
N ALA A 69 6.64 11.68 -3.28
CA ALA A 69 6.59 12.89 -2.47
C ALA A 69 5.36 13.74 -2.80
N ARG A 70 4.64 14.19 -1.77
CA ARG A 70 3.44 15.04 -1.94
C ARG A 70 3.75 16.39 -2.58
N SER A 71 4.92 16.94 -2.29
CA SER A 71 5.32 18.28 -2.72
C SER A 71 5.54 18.39 -4.23
N ASN A 72 6.05 17.33 -4.88
CA ASN A 72 6.50 17.41 -6.27
C ASN A 72 6.24 16.16 -7.13
N GLY A 73 5.72 15.07 -6.56
CA GLY A 73 5.46 13.81 -7.29
C GLY A 73 6.70 12.99 -7.63
N SER A 74 7.88 13.35 -7.09
CA SER A 74 9.10 12.55 -7.25
C SER A 74 8.91 11.17 -6.61
N THR A 75 9.44 10.12 -7.27
CA THR A 75 9.49 8.78 -6.67
C THR A 75 10.46 8.80 -5.50
N MET A 76 10.01 8.33 -4.35
CA MET A 76 10.89 8.11 -3.20
C MET A 76 11.43 6.69 -3.23
N TRP A 77 10.52 5.71 -3.33
CA TRP A 77 10.83 4.29 -3.43
C TRP A 77 9.61 3.54 -3.96
N PHE A 78 9.77 2.27 -4.29
CA PHE A 78 8.68 1.38 -4.64
C PHE A 78 9.00 -0.06 -4.24
N ILE A 79 7.96 -0.87 -4.04
CA ILE A 79 8.09 -2.32 -3.83
C ILE A 79 7.42 -3.03 -5.00
N PRO A 80 8.11 -3.93 -5.72
CA PRO A 80 7.51 -4.70 -6.81
C PRO A 80 6.49 -5.70 -6.26
N GLY A 81 5.44 -5.95 -7.05
CA GLY A 81 4.35 -6.86 -6.72
C GLY A 81 3.03 -6.13 -6.49
N ARG A 82 1.93 -6.88 -6.61
CA ARG A 82 0.58 -6.39 -6.33
C ARG A 82 0.30 -6.46 -4.83
N THR A 83 -0.18 -5.36 -4.26
CA THR A 83 -0.73 -5.35 -2.91
C THR A 83 -2.20 -5.79 -2.90
N PHE A 84 -2.56 -6.60 -1.90
CA PHE A 84 -3.93 -7.02 -1.61
C PHE A 84 -4.55 -6.22 -0.47
N LEU A 85 -3.70 -5.68 0.40
CA LEU A 85 -4.07 -4.86 1.53
C LEU A 85 -2.97 -3.85 1.78
N GLU A 86 -3.38 -2.61 2.03
CA GLU A 86 -2.48 -1.52 2.38
C GLU A 86 -3.05 -0.74 3.57
N VAL A 87 -2.28 -0.63 4.65
CA VAL A 87 -2.68 0.13 5.84
C VAL A 87 -1.50 0.97 6.35
N LEU A 88 -1.77 2.23 6.65
CA LEU A 88 -0.87 3.11 7.41
C LEU A 88 -1.30 3.08 8.89
N TYR A 89 -0.46 2.58 9.78
CA TYR A 89 -0.76 2.48 11.21
C TYR A 89 0.47 2.72 12.08
N ASN A 90 0.34 3.56 13.11
CA ASN A 90 1.42 3.97 14.02
C ASN A 90 2.73 4.35 13.31
N GLY A 91 2.64 5.06 12.19
CA GLY A 91 3.80 5.53 11.43
C GLY A 91 4.51 4.48 10.57
N PHE A 92 3.93 3.29 10.42
CA PHE A 92 4.44 2.22 9.55
C PHE A 92 3.39 1.82 8.53
N LEU A 93 3.86 1.27 7.42
CA LEU A 93 3.01 0.61 6.44
C LEU A 93 2.93 -0.88 6.77
N TYR A 94 1.72 -1.41 6.68
CA TYR A 94 1.44 -2.84 6.74
C TYR A 94 0.81 -3.23 5.42
N LEU A 95 1.48 -4.13 4.71
CA LEU A 95 1.15 -4.50 3.33
C LEU A 95 0.98 -6.02 3.25
N ILE A 96 -0.01 -6.48 2.50
CA ILE A 96 -0.08 -7.89 2.07
C ILE A 96 0.26 -7.97 0.59
N PHE A 97 1.31 -8.71 0.26
CA PHE A 97 1.66 -9.09 -1.11
C PHE A 97 1.35 -10.56 -1.35
N VAL A 98 1.10 -10.89 -2.61
CA VAL A 98 1.08 -12.26 -3.11
C VAL A 98 2.29 -12.46 -4.03
N ASP A 99 2.91 -13.63 -3.99
CA ASP A 99 3.93 -14.02 -4.95
C ASP A 99 3.35 -14.88 -6.10
N GLU A 100 4.22 -15.34 -6.99
CA GLU A 100 3.85 -16.16 -8.15
C GLU A 100 3.33 -17.56 -7.76
N ASP A 101 3.65 -18.03 -6.55
CA ASP A 101 3.21 -19.33 -6.01
C ASP A 101 1.91 -19.18 -5.17
N GLU A 102 1.21 -18.05 -5.29
CA GLU A 102 0.01 -17.69 -4.51
C GLU A 102 0.24 -17.68 -2.99
N ARG A 103 1.49 -17.45 -2.54
CA ARG A 103 1.79 -17.29 -1.11
C ARG A 103 1.60 -15.84 -0.70
N TYR A 104 0.92 -15.64 0.42
CA TYR A 104 0.61 -14.34 0.96
C TYR A 104 1.61 -13.95 2.05
N PHE A 105 2.09 -12.72 2.01
CA PHE A 105 3.05 -12.20 2.99
C PHE A 105 2.54 -10.90 3.59
N LEU A 106 2.36 -10.88 4.91
CA LEU A 106 2.18 -9.64 5.67
C LEU A 106 3.55 -9.04 5.96
N ILE A 107 3.74 -7.78 5.57
CA ILE A 107 5.01 -7.08 5.63
C ILE A 107 4.82 -5.79 6.43
N LYS A 108 5.72 -5.52 7.37
CA LYS A 108 5.87 -4.20 8.00
C LYS A 108 6.99 -3.44 7.32
N VAL A 109 6.68 -2.23 6.86
CA VAL A 109 7.57 -1.38 6.08
C VAL A 109 7.68 0.00 6.74
N GLU A 110 8.89 0.52 6.85
CA GLU A 110 9.10 1.92 7.24
C GLU A 110 8.90 2.88 6.04
N ARG A 111 8.59 4.14 6.32
CA ARG A 111 8.05 5.05 5.30
C ARG A 111 9.08 5.85 4.50
N GLU A 112 10.27 6.06 5.05
CA GLU A 112 11.29 6.94 4.46
C GLU A 112 11.90 6.31 3.22
N GLU A 113 12.34 5.05 3.34
CA GLU A 113 13.10 4.36 2.29
C GLU A 113 12.36 3.11 1.76
N GLY A 114 11.22 2.76 2.36
CA GLY A 114 10.47 1.56 2.00
C GLY A 114 11.14 0.29 2.52
N THR A 115 11.96 0.42 3.57
CA THR A 115 12.69 -0.71 4.14
C THR A 115 11.74 -1.67 4.84
N LYS A 116 11.82 -2.95 4.46
CA LYS A 116 11.13 -4.03 5.13
C LYS A 116 11.75 -4.27 6.51
N LEU A 117 10.96 -4.05 7.56
CA LEU A 117 11.40 -4.30 8.94
C LEU A 117 11.23 -5.78 9.32
N TRP A 118 10.11 -6.38 8.94
CA TRP A 118 9.85 -7.81 9.04
C TRP A 118 8.77 -8.24 8.05
N TYR A 119 8.67 -9.55 7.83
CA TYR A 119 7.59 -10.16 7.07
C TYR A 119 7.24 -11.53 7.65
N HIS A 120 5.98 -11.93 7.47
CA HIS A 120 5.49 -13.25 7.81
C HIS A 120 4.63 -13.78 6.67
N GLN A 121 4.87 -15.03 6.29
CA GLN A 121 3.92 -15.74 5.46
C GLN A 121 2.63 -15.98 6.25
N ILE A 122 1.51 -15.61 5.66
CA ILE A 122 0.16 -15.79 6.17
C ILE A 122 -0.61 -16.71 5.21
N ASP A 123 -1.64 -17.37 5.72
CA ASP A 123 -2.46 -18.26 4.90
C ASP A 123 -3.47 -17.45 4.11
N SER A 124 -3.85 -17.99 2.94
CA SER A 124 -4.79 -17.37 2.00
C SER A 124 -6.21 -17.25 2.55
N ASP A 125 -6.54 -17.99 3.61
CA ASP A 125 -7.84 -17.95 4.28
C ASP A 125 -7.94 -16.88 5.38
N LEU A 126 -6.98 -15.93 5.44
CA LEU A 126 -7.07 -14.75 6.29
C LEU A 126 -8.31 -13.93 5.88
N TYR A 127 -9.26 -13.77 6.80
CA TYR A 127 -10.48 -13.01 6.54
C TYR A 127 -10.64 -11.77 7.41
N TYR A 128 -9.89 -11.69 8.52
CA TYR A 128 -9.98 -10.56 9.43
C TYR A 128 -8.65 -10.30 10.15
N TYR A 129 -8.33 -9.03 10.30
CA TYR A 129 -7.18 -8.57 11.09
C TYR A 129 -7.58 -7.36 11.92
N HIS A 130 -6.91 -7.16 13.05
CA HIS A 130 -7.14 -6.01 13.91
C HIS A 130 -5.87 -5.64 14.68
N PHE A 131 -5.54 -4.35 14.62
CA PHE A 131 -4.42 -3.77 15.38
C PHE A 131 -4.80 -3.62 16.86
N LYS A 132 -3.91 -4.10 17.73
CA LYS A 132 -3.95 -3.99 19.20
C LYS A 132 -2.71 -3.25 19.70
N ASP A 133 -2.71 -2.88 20.98
CA ASP A 133 -1.58 -2.16 21.58
C ASP A 133 -0.26 -2.94 21.53
N ASP A 134 -0.32 -4.28 21.49
CA ASP A 134 0.83 -5.18 21.52
C ASP A 134 1.11 -5.90 20.19
N GLY A 135 0.34 -5.66 19.14
CA GLY A 135 0.55 -6.28 17.84
C GLY A 135 -0.69 -6.32 16.95
N ILE A 136 -0.66 -7.20 15.96
CA ILE A 136 -1.73 -7.42 14.99
C ILE A 136 -2.30 -8.80 15.23
N LEU A 137 -3.59 -8.86 15.53
CA LEU A 137 -4.32 -10.12 15.65
C LEU A 137 -4.88 -10.50 14.27
N LEU A 138 -4.64 -11.74 13.85
CA LEU A 138 -5.05 -12.30 12.58
C LEU A 138 -6.00 -13.48 12.81
N HIS A 139 -7.08 -13.52 12.03
CA HIS A 139 -8.14 -14.52 12.11
C HIS A 139 -8.34 -15.18 10.74
N TYR A 140 -8.29 -16.52 10.75
CA TYR A 140 -8.38 -17.35 9.56
C TYR A 140 -9.70 -18.11 9.51
N ALA A 141 -10.20 -18.37 8.31
CA ALA A 141 -11.47 -19.08 8.12
C ALA A 141 -11.42 -20.53 8.64
N SER A 142 -10.22 -21.13 8.67
CA SER A 142 -9.92 -22.41 9.33
C SER A 142 -10.13 -22.42 10.85
N GLY A 143 -10.35 -21.26 11.47
CA GLY A 143 -10.47 -21.10 12.92
C GLY A 143 -9.14 -20.79 13.61
N ARG A 144 -8.00 -20.87 12.90
CA ARG A 144 -6.69 -20.48 13.42
C ARG A 144 -6.70 -19.00 13.80
N LYS A 145 -6.00 -18.68 14.88
CA LYS A 145 -5.72 -17.30 15.30
C LYS A 145 -4.24 -17.15 15.59
N GLU A 146 -3.67 -16.04 15.18
CA GLU A 146 -2.31 -15.69 15.54
C GLU A 146 -2.17 -14.21 15.81
N LYS A 147 -1.14 -13.85 16.58
CA LYS A 147 -0.74 -12.48 16.81
C LYS A 147 0.69 -12.30 16.31
N ILE A 148 0.92 -11.23 15.57
CA ILE A 148 2.25 -10.76 15.21
C ILE A 148 2.51 -9.48 15.99
N THR A 149 3.47 -9.51 16.90
CA THR A 149 3.87 -8.32 17.67
C THR A 149 4.60 -7.32 16.78
N TYR A 150 4.70 -6.06 17.19
CA TYR A 150 5.27 -5.00 16.34
C TYR A 150 6.77 -5.14 16.05
N ASP A 151 7.50 -5.91 16.86
CA ASP A 151 8.89 -6.33 16.65
C ASP A 151 9.01 -7.58 15.75
N GLY A 152 7.88 -8.17 15.33
CA GLY A 152 7.84 -9.27 14.36
C GLY A 152 7.80 -10.66 14.99
N LYS A 153 7.55 -10.82 16.29
CA LYS A 153 7.36 -12.15 16.90
C LYS A 153 5.96 -12.69 16.62
N ARG A 154 5.87 -13.93 16.11
CA ARG A 154 4.61 -14.65 15.84
C ARG A 154 4.21 -15.50 17.04
N ILE A 155 2.94 -15.41 17.44
CA ILE A 155 2.33 -16.16 18.53
C ILE A 155 1.06 -16.82 17.98
N VAL A 156 0.98 -18.14 18.04
CA VAL A 156 -0.17 -18.93 17.55
C VAL A 156 -1.00 -19.39 18.75
N TYR A 157 -2.33 -19.32 18.63
CA TYR A 157 -3.29 -19.74 19.66
C TYR A 157 -4.04 -21.01 19.27
#